data_AF-A0A955ZDB8-F1
#
_entry.id   AF-A0A955ZDB8-F1
#
_cell.length_a   1.000
_cell.length_b   1.000
_cell.length_c   1.000
_cell.angle_alpha   90.00
_cell.angle_beta   90.00
_cell.angle_gamma   90.00
#
_symmetry.space_group_name_H-M   'P 1'
#
loop_
_entity.id
_entity.type
_entity.pdbx_description
1 polymer ?
#
loop_
_entity_poly.entity_id
_entity_poly.type
_entity_poly.pdbx_seq_one_letter_code
_entity_poly.pdbx_strand_id
1 'polypeptide(L)'
;MAKKAFSRNAWGLLISGIVVVSAPVIGLLVTVLFLRGAFDATGGTSIPPSDKARVLAEGISNAMNGTAIGIGVAILAMVPTVFFLVRLLRERRENR
;
A
#
# COMPACT_ATOMS: atom_id res chain seq x y z
N MET A 1 -29.57 -2.98 -20.60
CA MET A 1 -28.31 -2.25 -20.31
C MET A 1 -27.93 -2.23 -18.82
N ALA A 2 -28.88 -2.15 -17.88
CA ALA A 2 -28.62 -2.05 -16.43
C ALA A 2 -27.69 -3.14 -15.82
N LYS A 3 -27.83 -4.41 -16.22
CA LYS A 3 -26.95 -5.50 -15.72
C LYS A 3 -25.45 -5.27 -16.04
N LYS A 4 -25.13 -4.68 -17.19
CA LYS A 4 -23.74 -4.47 -17.63
C LYS A 4 -23.08 -3.35 -16.82
N ALA A 5 -23.81 -2.26 -16.54
CA ALA A 5 -23.36 -1.15 -15.71
C ALA A 5 -23.11 -1.57 -14.26
N PHE A 6 -24.04 -2.36 -13.69
CA PHE A 6 -23.91 -2.94 -12.35
C PHE A 6 -22.62 -3.78 -12.20
N SER A 7 -22.33 -4.66 -13.18
CA SER A 7 -21.12 -5.47 -13.15
C SER A 7 -19.84 -4.61 -13.18
N ARG A 8 -19.84 -3.53 -13.97
CA ARG A 8 -18.68 -2.66 -14.13
C ARG A 8 -18.34 -1.91 -12.83
N ASN A 9 -19.35 -1.38 -12.15
CA ASN A 9 -19.15 -0.66 -10.88
C ASN A 9 -18.74 -1.61 -9.76
N ALA A 10 -19.31 -2.83 -9.72
CA ALA A 10 -18.92 -3.86 -8.75
C ALA A 10 -17.46 -4.29 -8.94
N TRP A 11 -17.01 -4.51 -10.18
CA TRP A 11 -15.61 -4.82 -10.47
C TRP A 11 -14.66 -3.67 -10.11
N GLY A 12 -15.05 -2.43 -10.43
CA GLY A 12 -14.28 -1.24 -10.04
C GLY A 12 -14.11 -1.11 -8.53
N LEU A 13 -15.18 -1.40 -7.77
CA LEU A 13 -15.15 -1.43 -6.31
C LEU A 13 -14.23 -2.53 -5.78
N LEU A 14 -14.29 -3.74 -6.34
CA LEU A 14 -13.45 -4.85 -5.88
C LEU A 14 -11.97 -4.57 -6.12
N ILE A 15 -11.60 -4.09 -7.32
CA ILE A 15 -10.20 -3.81 -7.66
C ILE A 15 -9.65 -2.71 -6.76
N SER A 16 -10.37 -1.59 -6.64
CA SER A 16 -9.94 -0.48 -5.80
C SER A 16 -9.88 -0.86 -4.31
N GLY A 17 -10.85 -1.65 -3.82
CA GLY A 17 -10.86 -2.17 -2.46
C GLY A 17 -9.69 -3.11 -2.16
N ILE A 18 -9.33 -4.00 -3.10
CA ILE A 18 -8.14 -4.85 -2.96
C ILE A 18 -6.88 -3.98 -2.83
N VAL A 19 -6.73 -2.95 -3.67
CA VAL A 19 -5.56 -2.05 -3.61
C VAL A 19 -5.49 -1.32 -2.27
N VAL A 20 -6.62 -0.83 -1.74
CA VAL A 20 -6.67 -0.17 -0.41
C VAL A 20 -6.14 -1.07 0.70
N VAL A 21 -6.48 -2.37 0.66
CA VAL A 21 -6.07 -3.33 1.70
C VAL A 21 -4.65 -3.86 1.47
N SER A 22 -4.27 -4.13 0.22
CA SER A 22 -2.98 -4.74 -0.09
C SER A 22 -1.82 -3.74 -0.06
N ALA A 23 -2.04 -2.48 -0.44
CA ALA A 23 -0.96 -1.50 -0.54
C ALA A 23 -0.21 -1.25 0.80
N PRO A 24 -0.89 -1.11 1.96
CA PRO A 24 -0.19 -0.98 3.24
C PRO A 24 0.55 -2.26 3.64
N VAL A 25 0.00 -3.44 3.33
CA VAL A 25 0.65 -4.74 3.60
C VAL A 25 1.93 -4.88 2.77
N ILE A 26 1.89 -4.47 1.50
CA ILE A 26 3.09 -4.42 0.64
C ILE A 26 4.09 -3.40 1.20
N GLY A 27 3.65 -2.22 1.62
CA GLY A 27 4.50 -1.22 2.26
C GLY A 27 5.21 -1.75 3.50
N LEU A 28 4.49 -2.47 4.37
CA LEU A 28 5.04 -3.17 5.53
C LEU A 28 6.08 -4.22 5.14
N LEU A 29 5.83 -5.01 4.09
CA LEU A 29 6.80 -6.00 3.60
C LEU A 29 8.10 -5.31 3.14
N VAL A 30 7.99 -4.22 2.39
CA VAL A 30 9.14 -3.41 1.97
C VAL A 30 9.94 -2.92 3.17
N THR A 31 9.27 -2.42 4.22
CA THR A 31 9.91 -1.98 5.47
C THR A 31 10.75 -3.10 6.09
N VAL A 32 10.22 -4.32 6.16
CA VAL A 32 10.95 -5.48 6.71
C VAL A 32 12.20 -5.80 5.89
N LEU A 33 12.10 -5.76 4.56
CA LEU A 33 13.23 -6.05 3.67
C LEU A 33 14.37 -5.03 3.84
N PHE A 34 14.05 -3.73 3.94
CA PHE A 34 15.04 -2.68 4.16
C PHE A 34 15.69 -2.75 5.55
N LEU A 35 14.89 -2.96 6.60
CA LEU A 35 15.41 -3.13 7.95
C LEU A 35 16.36 -4.33 8.02
N ARG A 36 15.96 -5.46 7.45
CA ARG A 36 16.81 -6.65 7.38
C ARG A 36 18.13 -6.34 6.69
N GLY A 37 18.10 -5.70 5.52
CA GLY A 37 19.32 -5.32 4.81
C GLY A 37 20.23 -4.39 5.62
N ALA A 38 19.65 -3.45 6.37
CA ALA A 38 20.40 -2.54 7.22
C ALA A 38 21.09 -3.26 8.40
N PHE A 39 20.38 -4.21 9.04
CA PHE A 39 20.95 -5.03 10.10
C PHE A 39 22.02 -5.99 9.57
N ASP A 40 21.78 -6.66 8.45
CA ASP A 40 22.76 -7.55 7.81
C ASP A 40 24.05 -6.78 7.45
N ALA A 41 23.92 -5.57 6.90
CA ALA A 41 25.06 -4.72 6.54
C ALA A 41 25.89 -4.28 7.76
N THR A 42 25.23 -3.92 8.85
CA THR A 42 25.91 -3.45 10.08
C THR A 42 26.43 -4.59 10.96
N GLY A 43 25.86 -5.80 10.83
CA GLY A 43 26.35 -7.01 11.49
C GLY A 43 27.65 -7.55 10.92
N GLY A 44 28.00 -7.19 9.68
CA GLY A 44 29.24 -7.59 9.02
C GLY A 44 30.50 -6.87 9.52
N THR A 45 31.66 -7.34 9.05
CA THR A 45 32.99 -6.74 9.30
C THR A 45 33.41 -5.76 8.21
N SER A 46 32.65 -5.65 7.12
CA SER A 46 32.96 -4.82 5.95
C SER A 46 32.70 -3.32 6.15
N ILE A 47 31.94 -2.94 7.17
CA ILE A 47 31.61 -1.54 7.47
C ILE A 47 32.39 -1.08 8.70
N PRO A 48 33.16 0.04 8.62
CA PRO A 48 33.85 0.62 9.77
C PRO A 48 32.87 0.90 10.93
N PRO A 49 33.27 0.69 12.20
CA PRO A 49 32.39 0.89 13.35
C PRO A 49 31.76 2.30 13.41
N SER A 50 32.49 3.33 12.97
CA SER A 50 32.02 4.73 12.91
C SER A 50 30.86 4.95 11.94
N ASP A 51 30.77 4.15 10.87
CA ASP A 51 29.75 4.30 9.83
C ASP A 51 28.50 3.46 10.07
N LYS A 52 28.57 2.45 10.96
CA LYS A 52 27.46 1.53 11.20
C LYS A 52 26.17 2.25 11.62
N ALA A 53 26.28 3.26 12.48
CA ALA A 53 25.12 4.04 12.92
C ALA A 53 24.45 4.79 11.75
N ARG A 54 25.24 5.39 10.85
CA ARG A 54 24.74 6.10 9.68
C ARG A 54 24.05 5.13 8.70
N VAL A 55 24.70 4.01 8.39
CA VAL A 55 24.14 2.99 7.48
C VAL A 55 22.84 2.40 8.01
N LEU A 56 22.76 2.14 9.33
CA LEU A 56 21.54 1.69 9.97
C LEU A 56 20.43 2.74 9.86
N ALA A 57 20.73 4.00 10.16
CA ALA A 57 19.77 5.10 10.09
C ALA A 57 19.24 5.32 8.66
N GLU A 58 20.11 5.24 7.65
CA GLU A 58 19.72 5.30 6.23
C GLU A 58 18.79 4.13 5.87
N GLY A 59 19.11 2.92 6.32
CA GLY A 59 18.27 1.75 6.11
C GLY A 59 16.88 1.85 6.76
N ILE A 60 16.81 2.37 7.99
CA ILE A 60 15.54 2.64 8.69
C ILE A 60 14.74 3.72 7.95
N SER A 61 15.38 4.81 7.53
CA SER A 61 14.72 5.88 6.76
C SER A 61 14.11 5.34 5.47
N ASN A 62 14.85 4.53 4.73
CA ASN A 62 14.34 3.88 3.52
C ASN A 62 13.20 2.91 3.81
N ALA A 63 13.28 2.17 4.92
CA ALA A 63 12.19 1.32 5.38
C ALA A 63 10.91 2.14 5.66
N MET A 64 11.04 3.26 6.39
CA MET A 64 9.90 4.15 6.68
C MET A 64 9.25 4.72 5.42
N ASN A 65 10.04 5.03 4.38
CA ASN A 65 9.51 5.45 3.09
C ASN A 65 8.64 4.36 2.43
N GLY A 66 8.97 3.08 2.61
CA GLY A 66 8.15 1.96 2.13
C GLY A 66 6.73 1.99 2.71
N THR A 67 6.60 2.21 4.02
CA THR A 67 5.29 2.38 4.67
C THR A 67 4.56 3.64 4.18
N ALA A 68 5.27 4.77 4.07
CA ALA A 68 4.68 6.03 3.62
C ALA A 68 4.07 5.90 2.20
N ILE A 69 4.79 5.24 1.29
CA ILE A 69 4.31 4.96 -0.07
C ILE A 69 3.10 4.01 -0.04
N GLY A 70 3.17 2.91 0.74
CA GLY A 70 2.07 1.95 0.84
C GLY A 70 0.77 2.56 1.35
N ILE A 71 0.86 3.41 2.38
CA ILE A 71 -0.28 4.18 2.90
C ILE A 71 -0.74 5.24 1.88
N GLY A 72 0.19 5.96 1.25
CA GLY A 72 -0.14 6.96 0.23
C GLY A 72 -0.95 6.38 -0.92
N VAL A 73 -0.55 5.22 -1.44
CA VAL A 73 -1.30 4.49 -2.48
C VAL A 73 -2.68 4.06 -1.99
N ALA A 74 -2.79 3.56 -0.75
CA ALA A 74 -4.08 3.16 -0.18
C ALA A 74 -5.05 4.34 -0.05
N ILE A 75 -4.58 5.50 0.39
CA ILE A 75 -5.39 6.73 0.50
C ILE A 75 -5.89 7.15 -0.88
N LEU A 76 -5.01 7.15 -1.89
CA LEU A 76 -5.39 7.50 -3.27
C LEU A 76 -6.42 6.50 -3.84
N ALA A 77 -6.29 5.21 -3.55
CA ALA A 77 -7.23 4.17 -3.97
C ALA A 77 -8.58 4.24 -3.22
N MET A 78 -8.65 4.94 -2.10
CA MET A 78 -9.90 5.11 -1.34
C MET A 78 -10.92 5.98 -2.10
N VAL A 79 -10.45 6.98 -2.86
CA VAL A 79 -11.31 7.87 -3.67
C VAL A 79 -12.15 7.09 -4.69
N PRO A 80 -11.57 6.26 -5.59
CA PRO A 80 -12.37 5.45 -6.52
C PRO A 80 -13.20 4.40 -5.79
N THR A 81 -12.72 3.86 -4.66
CA THR A 81 -13.49 2.90 -3.84
C THR A 81 -14.82 3.51 -3.39
N VAL A 82 -14.78 4.70 -2.79
CA VAL A 82 -16.00 5.42 -2.34
C VAL A 82 -16.89 5.77 -3.54
N PHE A 83 -16.30 6.22 -4.64
CA PHE A 83 -17.06 6.57 -5.84
C PHE A 83 -17.84 5.39 -6.43
N PHE A 84 -17.19 4.24 -6.62
CA PHE A 84 -17.85 3.04 -7.13
C PHE A 84 -18.88 2.49 -6.15
N LEU A 85 -18.60 2.58 -4.84
CA LEU A 85 -19.55 2.19 -3.79
C LEU A 85 -20.82 3.02 -3.86
N VAL A 86 -20.72 4.35 -3.88
CA VAL A 86 -21.88 5.25 -3.94
C VAL A 86 -22.70 5.01 -5.20
N ARG A 87 -22.04 4.82 -6.36
CA ARG A 87 -22.72 4.49 -7.62
C ARG A 87 -23.46 3.16 -7.55
N LEU A 88 -22.82 2.12 -7.01
CA LEU A 88 -23.42 0.81 -6.85
C LEU A 88 -24.63 0.83 -5.91
N LEU A 89 -24.55 1.59 -4.80
CA LEU A 89 -25.65 1.75 -3.86
C LEU A 89 -26.83 2.51 -4.47
N ARG A 90 -26.58 3.50 -5.34
CA ARG A 90 -27.64 4.21 -6.07
C ARG A 90 -28.35 3.28 -7.05
N GLU A 91 -27.61 2.51 -7.84
CA GLU A 91 -28.17 1.52 -8.76
C GLU A 91 -28.96 0.42 -8.03
N ARG A 92 -28.50 -0.01 -6.84
CA ARG A 92 -29.25 -0.96 -5.99
C ARG A 92 -30.56 -0.39 -5.46
N ARG A 93 -30.64 0.92 -5.20
CA ARG A 93 -31.87 1.59 -4.75
C ARG A 93 -32.89 1.77 -5.87
N GLU A 94 -32.45 2.11 -7.08
CA GLU A 94 -33.34 2.28 -8.24
C GLU A 94 -33.91 0.94 -8.77
N ASN A 95 -33.27 -0.20 -8.45
CA ASN A 95 -33.74 -1.54 -8.84
C ASN A 95 -34.53 -2.26 -7.73
N ARG A 96 -34.83 -1.60 -6.61
CA ARG A 96 -35.75 -2.10 -5.57
C ARG A 96 -37.11 -1.42 -5.72
#